data_AF-A0A850AIA2-F1
#
_entry.id   AF-A0A850AIA2-F1
#
_cell.length_a   1.000
_cell.length_b   1.000
_cell.length_c   1.000
_cell.angle_alpha   90.00
_cell.angle_beta   90.00
_cell.angle_gamma   90.00
#
_symmetry.space_group_name_H-M   'P 1'
#
loop_
_entity.id
_entity.type
_entity.pdbx_description
1 polymer ?
#
loop_
_entity_poly.entity_id
_entity_poly.type
_entity_poly.pdbx_seq_one_letter_code
_entity_poly.pdbx_strand_id
1 'polypeptide(L)'
;MNAEWNEVEFLRWEEFRQMAPAIIQLEISRLEEMIESLQADSDFRNALVKARFELKRFIDCLAGCGKESLEETCAGHLRNAMISLGLETSGPDQRTVRLRDYILDRLNHVHERIRLIY
;
A
#
# COMPACT_ATOMS: atom_id res chain seq x y z
N MET A 1 28.58 -11.67 0.01
CA MET A 1 27.47 -10.69 0.05
C MET A 1 26.48 -11.20 1.07
N ASN A 2 26.50 -10.63 2.27
CA ASN A 2 25.72 -11.09 3.41
C ASN A 2 24.26 -10.73 3.18
N ALA A 3 23.40 -11.75 3.08
CA ALA A 3 21.96 -11.54 3.15
C ALA A 3 21.63 -11.20 4.60
N GLU A 4 21.42 -9.91 4.88
CA GLU A 4 21.03 -9.42 6.19
C GLU A 4 19.63 -9.95 6.53
N TRP A 5 19.57 -10.73 7.61
CA TRP A 5 18.34 -11.30 8.14
C TRP A 5 17.55 -10.20 8.84
N ASN A 6 16.25 -10.14 8.57
CA ASN A 6 15.32 -9.42 9.44
C ASN A 6 14.96 -10.36 10.61
N GLU A 7 15.58 -10.16 11.77
CA GLU A 7 15.40 -11.00 12.97
C GLU A 7 13.99 -10.94 13.58
N VAL A 8 13.15 -9.99 13.15
CA VAL A 8 11.80 -9.80 13.68
C VAL A 8 10.76 -10.58 12.87
N GLU A 9 10.94 -10.70 11.55
CA GLU A 9 9.96 -11.34 10.66
C GLU A 9 10.50 -12.50 9.81
N PHE A 10 11.79 -12.83 9.93
CA PHE A 10 12.42 -13.98 9.27
C PHE A 10 12.20 -14.07 7.74
N LEU A 11 12.04 -12.93 7.06
CA LEU A 11 11.75 -12.90 5.63
C LEU A 11 12.87 -12.21 4.85
N ARG A 12 13.34 -12.88 3.80
CA ARG A 12 14.31 -12.39 2.82
C ARG A 12 13.64 -11.41 1.85
N TRP A 13 14.44 -10.57 1.21
CA TRP A 13 13.99 -9.64 0.17
C TRP A 13 13.19 -10.33 -0.95
N GLU A 14 13.61 -11.54 -1.34
CA GLU A 14 12.91 -12.35 -2.35
C GLU A 14 11.50 -12.75 -1.90
N GLU A 15 11.32 -13.05 -0.61
CA GLU A 15 10.02 -13.41 -0.04
C GLU A 15 9.11 -12.19 0.08
N PHE A 16 9.66 -11.02 0.44
CA PHE A 16 8.90 -9.76 0.38
C PHE A 16 8.38 -9.47 -1.04
N ARG A 17 9.22 -9.61 -2.08
CA ARG A 17 8.80 -9.40 -3.47
C ARG A 17 7.68 -10.34 -3.91
N GLN A 18 7.64 -11.55 -3.38
CA GLN A 18 6.57 -12.50 -3.69
C GLN A 18 5.26 -12.13 -2.97
N MET A 19 5.35 -11.64 -1.73
CA MET A 19 4.18 -11.35 -0.90
C MET A 19 3.57 -9.97 -1.14
N ALA A 20 4.41 -8.93 -1.23
CA ALA A 20 3.95 -7.54 -1.28
C ALA A 20 2.96 -7.28 -2.43
N PRO A 21 3.20 -7.72 -3.68
CA PRO A 21 2.23 -7.52 -4.76
C PRO A 21 0.86 -8.14 -4.45
N ALA A 22 0.83 -9.33 -3.84
CA ALA A 22 -0.43 -10.00 -3.49
C ALA A 22 -1.19 -9.25 -2.39
N ILE A 23 -0.49 -8.77 -1.35
CA ILE A 23 -1.09 -7.94 -0.30
C ILE A 23 -1.65 -6.66 -0.91
N ILE A 24 -0.87 -5.94 -1.70
CA ILE A 24 -1.29 -4.67 -2.30
C ILE A 24 -2.46 -4.87 -3.28
N GLN A 25 -2.44 -5.94 -4.08
CA GLN A 25 -3.54 -6.26 -5.01
C GLN A 25 -4.85 -6.55 -4.27
N LEU A 26 -4.78 -7.24 -3.12
CA LEU A 26 -5.94 -7.48 -2.27
C LEU A 26 -6.50 -6.16 -1.72
N GLU A 27 -5.64 -5.24 -1.29
CA GLU A 27 -6.09 -3.92 -0.83
C GLU A 27 -6.66 -3.06 -1.98
N ILE A 28 -6.11 -3.14 -3.19
CA ILE A 28 -6.69 -2.51 -4.39
C ILE A 28 -8.13 -2.98 -4.61
N SER A 29 -8.39 -4.29 -4.55
CA SER A 29 -9.75 -4.83 -4.75
C SER A 29 -10.73 -4.35 -3.67
N ARG A 30 -10.29 -4.26 -2.41
CA ARG A 30 -11.13 -3.70 -1.33
C ARG A 30 -11.43 -2.21 -1.54
N LEU A 31 -10.45 -1.44 -2.02
CA LEU A 31 -10.65 -0.03 -2.38
C LEU A 31 -11.64 0.10 -3.54
N GLU A 32 -11.61 -0.79 -4.53
CA GLU A 32 -12.58 -0.81 -5.63
C GLU A 32 -14.00 -1.03 -5.15
N GLU A 33 -14.22 -2.02 -4.27
CA GLU A 33 -15.52 -2.26 -3.64
C GLU A 33 -16.02 -1.01 -2.88
N MET A 34 -15.13 -0.35 -2.12
CA MET A 34 -15.46 0.90 -1.43
C MET A 34 -15.84 2.01 -2.42
N ILE A 35 -15.06 2.20 -3.49
CA ILE A 35 -15.33 3.22 -4.52
C ILE A 35 -16.70 3.00 -5.17
N GLU A 36 -17.03 1.75 -5.52
CA GLU A 36 -18.32 1.40 -6.14
C GLU A 36 -19.51 1.68 -5.22
N SER A 37 -19.32 1.51 -3.91
CA SER A 37 -20.35 1.80 -2.90
C SER A 37 -20.60 3.29 -2.64
N LEU A 38 -19.70 4.17 -3.09
CA LEU A 38 -19.74 5.60 -2.81
C LEU A 38 -20.34 6.40 -3.96
N GLN A 39 -21.14 7.41 -3.63
CA GLN A 39 -21.67 8.38 -4.59
C GLN A 39 -20.53 9.21 -5.24
N ALA A 40 -20.80 9.78 -6.41
CA ALA A 40 -19.78 10.35 -7.30
C ALA A 40 -19.00 11.57 -6.75
N ASP A 41 -19.51 12.27 -5.73
CA ASP A 41 -19.01 13.57 -5.26
C ASP A 41 -18.42 13.56 -3.83
N SER A 42 -18.03 12.42 -3.27
CA SER A 42 -17.34 12.41 -1.97
C SER A 42 -15.84 12.62 -2.11
N ASP A 43 -15.27 13.55 -1.34
CA ASP A 43 -13.80 13.71 -1.19
C ASP A 43 -13.14 12.38 -0.81
N PHE A 44 -13.83 11.60 0.02
CA PHE A 44 -13.46 10.23 0.37
C PHE A 44 -13.28 9.33 -0.86
N ARG A 45 -14.21 9.36 -1.83
CA ARG A 45 -14.09 8.60 -3.09
C ARG A 45 -12.86 9.03 -3.89
N ASN A 46 -12.57 10.33 -3.96
CA ASN A 46 -11.38 10.84 -4.65
C ASN A 46 -10.09 10.34 -4.00
N ALA A 47 -10.03 10.35 -2.67
CA ALA A 47 -8.91 9.78 -1.92
C ALA A 47 -8.72 8.29 -2.18
N LEU A 48 -9.80 7.49 -2.20
CA LEU A 48 -9.72 6.06 -2.52
C LEU A 48 -9.24 5.82 -3.95
N VAL A 49 -9.75 6.58 -4.93
CA VAL A 49 -9.34 6.47 -6.34
C VAL A 49 -7.85 6.80 -6.49
N LYS A 50 -7.38 7.86 -5.82
CA LYS A 50 -5.96 8.24 -5.82
C LYS A 50 -5.10 7.17 -5.16
N ALA A 51 -5.51 6.65 -4.00
CA ALA A 51 -4.81 5.58 -3.31
C ALA A 51 -4.69 4.33 -4.19
N ARG A 52 -5.80 3.90 -4.81
CA ARG A 52 -5.81 2.76 -5.75
C ARG A 52 -4.82 2.97 -6.90
N PHE A 53 -4.80 4.16 -7.49
CA PHE A 53 -3.88 4.50 -8.58
C PHE A 53 -2.42 4.43 -8.14
N GLU A 54 -2.07 5.02 -7.00
CA GLU A 54 -0.71 4.99 -6.46
C GLU A 54 -0.27 3.57 -6.09
N LEU A 55 -1.15 2.76 -5.47
CA LEU A 55 -0.86 1.35 -5.16
C LEU A 55 -0.59 0.52 -6.42
N LYS A 56 -1.34 0.77 -7.51
CA LYS A 56 -1.07 0.12 -8.80
C LYS A 56 0.31 0.49 -9.33
N ARG A 57 0.67 1.78 -9.31
CA ARG A 57 2.01 2.24 -9.72
C ARG A 57 3.12 1.65 -8.86
N PHE A 58 2.87 1.47 -7.56
CA PHE A 58 3.80 0.81 -6.65
C PHE A 58 4.03 -0.65 -7.06
N ILE A 59 2.99 -1.43 -7.36
CA ILE A 59 3.13 -2.81 -7.88
C ILE A 59 3.92 -2.84 -9.19
N ASP A 60 3.55 -1.99 -10.15
CA ASP A 60 4.20 -1.94 -11.46
C ASP A 60 5.70 -1.61 -11.32
N CYS A 61 6.03 -0.69 -10.41
CA CYS A 61 7.40 -0.33 -10.11
C CYS A 61 8.16 -1.44 -9.36
N LEU A 62 7.53 -2.12 -8.40
CA LEU A 62 8.12 -3.27 -7.70
C LEU A 62 8.50 -4.40 -8.68
N ALA A 63 7.68 -4.64 -9.70
CA ALA A 63 7.94 -5.64 -10.73
C ALA A 63 9.19 -5.32 -11.57
N GLY A 64 9.53 -4.03 -11.72
CA GLY A 64 10.68 -3.55 -12.48
C GLY A 64 11.96 -3.31 -11.68
N CYS A 65 11.91 -3.28 -10.35
CA CYS A 65 13.06 -2.89 -9.52
C CYS A 65 14.16 -3.97 -9.42
N GLY A 66 15.42 -3.56 -9.58
CA GLY A 66 16.62 -4.38 -9.34
C GLY A 66 16.82 -4.73 -7.86
N LYS A 67 17.65 -5.74 -7.55
CA LYS A 67 17.84 -6.26 -6.17
C LYS A 67 18.43 -5.24 -5.19
N GLU A 68 19.16 -4.24 -5.67
CA GLU A 68 20.11 -3.46 -4.85
C GLU A 68 19.55 -2.14 -4.30
N SER A 69 18.52 -1.56 -4.91
CA SER A 69 17.83 -0.39 -4.35
C SER A 69 16.38 -0.35 -4.82
N LEU A 70 15.48 0.07 -3.93
CA LEU A 70 14.16 0.52 -4.34
C LEU A 70 14.32 1.99 -4.71
N GLU A 71 14.02 2.35 -5.96
CA GLU A 71 14.04 3.75 -6.33
C GLU A 71 13.10 4.54 -5.40
N GLU A 72 13.53 5.71 -4.94
CA GLU A 72 12.76 6.54 -4.00
C GLU A 72 11.36 6.89 -4.56
N THR A 73 11.25 6.94 -5.88
CA THR A 73 10.01 7.07 -6.65
C THR A 73 9.03 5.93 -6.39
N CYS A 74 9.52 4.69 -6.26
CA CYS A 74 8.72 3.50 -5.95
C CYS A 74 8.11 3.58 -4.55
N ALA A 75 8.94 3.82 -3.53
CA ALA A 75 8.48 4.00 -2.14
C ALA A 75 7.55 5.22 -2.01
N GLY A 76 7.75 6.24 -2.85
CA GLY A 76 6.88 7.40 -2.96
C GLY A 76 5.42 7.05 -3.28
N HIS A 77 5.19 6.09 -4.17
CA HIS A 77 3.83 5.64 -4.51
C HIS A 77 3.10 5.04 -3.31
N LEU A 78 3.76 4.19 -2.53
CA LEU A 78 3.16 3.62 -1.30
C LEU A 78 2.82 4.73 -0.28
N ARG A 79 3.77 5.66 -0.05
CA ARG A 79 3.54 6.79 0.86
C ARG A 79 2.38 7.68 0.41
N ASN A 80 2.29 7.97 -0.89
CA ASN A 80 1.21 8.80 -1.45
C ASN A 80 -0.16 8.12 -1.30
N ALA A 81 -0.24 6.80 -1.44
CA ALA A 81 -1.47 6.05 -1.17
C ALA A 81 -1.87 6.19 0.30
N MET A 82 -0.93 5.99 1.23
CA MET A 82 -1.17 6.10 2.67
C MET A 82 -1.61 7.52 3.06
N ILE A 83 -0.96 8.56 2.53
CA ILE A 83 -1.35 9.96 2.77
C ILE A 83 -2.77 10.22 2.25
N SER A 84 -3.08 9.75 1.04
CA SER A 84 -4.41 9.94 0.45
C SER A 84 -5.50 9.32 1.33
N LEU A 85 -5.26 8.12 1.87
CA LEU A 85 -6.19 7.46 2.79
C LEU A 85 -6.21 8.09 4.18
N GLY A 86 -5.08 8.57 4.68
CA GLY A 86 -4.94 9.07 6.06
C GLY A 86 -5.42 10.51 6.27
N LEU A 87 -5.40 11.34 5.23
CA LEU A 87 -5.92 12.71 5.31
C LEU A 87 -7.46 12.72 5.41
N GLU A 88 -8.11 11.74 4.79
CA GLU A 88 -9.56 11.60 4.87
C GLU A 88 -9.99 10.85 6.11
N THR A 89 -10.23 11.60 7.20
CA THR A 89 -10.60 11.05 8.51
C THR A 89 -12.09 10.72 8.62
N SER A 90 -12.94 11.34 7.81
CA SER A 90 -14.39 11.11 7.76
C SER A 90 -14.79 10.15 6.64
N GLY A 91 -15.16 8.92 7.00
CA GLY A 91 -15.89 8.01 6.11
C GLY A 91 -17.40 8.18 6.27
N PRO A 92 -18.22 7.79 5.27
CA PRO A 92 -19.68 7.91 5.35
C PRO A 92 -20.32 7.01 6.41
N ASP A 93 -19.63 5.93 6.80
CA ASP A 93 -20.10 4.98 7.81
C ASP A 93 -18.93 4.31 8.55
N GLN A 94 -19.21 3.72 9.72
CA GLN A 94 -18.21 3.12 10.59
C GLN A 94 -17.52 1.90 9.98
N ARG A 95 -18.20 1.12 9.13
CA ARG A 95 -17.59 -0.04 8.46
C ARG A 95 -16.55 0.43 7.45
N THR A 96 -16.87 1.46 6.68
CA THR A 96 -15.95 2.07 5.72
C THR A 96 -14.71 2.65 6.40
N VAL A 97 -14.89 3.33 7.55
CA VAL A 97 -13.77 3.82 8.38
C VAL A 97 -12.87 2.67 8.86
N ARG A 98 -13.45 1.59 9.40
CA ARG A 98 -12.67 0.42 9.86
C ARG A 98 -11.92 -0.27 8.72
N LEU A 99 -12.53 -0.38 7.55
CA LEU A 99 -11.90 -0.97 6.37
C LEU A 99 -10.74 -0.12 5.87
N ARG A 100 -10.91 1.21 5.84
CA ARG A 100 -9.82 2.16 5.54
C ARG A 100 -8.66 2.01 6.54
N ASP A 101 -8.96 1.99 7.84
CA ASP A 101 -7.93 1.87 8.88
C ASP A 101 -7.18 0.55 8.80
N TYR A 102 -7.89 -0.55 8.50
CA TYR A 102 -7.28 -1.84 8.20
C TYR A 102 -6.36 -1.77 6.98
N ILE A 103 -6.79 -1.13 5.88
CA ILE A 103 -5.94 -0.96 4.69
C ILE A 103 -4.68 -0.16 5.06
N LEU A 104 -4.82 0.95 5.79
CA LEU A 104 -3.69 1.77 6.25
C LEU A 104 -2.69 0.98 7.09
N ASP A 105 -3.16 0.13 8.02
CA ASP A 105 -2.30 -0.74 8.82
C ASP A 105 -1.50 -1.72 7.95
N ARG A 106 -2.15 -2.34 6.96
CA ARG A 106 -1.50 -3.25 6.01
C ARG A 106 -0.46 -2.54 5.15
N LEU A 107 -0.76 -1.32 4.69
CA LEU A 107 0.18 -0.51 3.92
C LEU A 107 1.37 -0.04 4.77
N ASN A 108 1.12 0.34 6.03
CA ASN A 108 2.17 0.66 7.01
C ASN A 108 3.11 -0.52 7.21
N HIS A 109 2.57 -1.74 7.37
CA HIS A 109 3.39 -2.94 7.48
C HIS A 109 4.28 -3.13 6.25
N VAL A 110 3.74 -2.97 5.03
CA VAL A 110 4.57 -3.03 3.79
C VAL A 110 5.63 -1.92 3.78
N HIS A 111 5.27 -0.70 4.19
CA HIS A 111 6.19 0.44 4.23
C HIS A 111 7.36 0.23 5.20
N GLU A 112 7.09 -0.22 6.42
CA GLU A 112 8.14 -0.54 7.39
C GLU A 112 9.05 -1.65 6.89
N ARG A 113 8.51 -2.66 6.20
CA ARG A 113 9.33 -3.72 5.61
C ARG A 113 10.24 -3.22 4.49
N ILE A 114 9.78 -2.27 3.67
CA ILE A 114 10.64 -1.61 2.69
C ILE A 114 11.80 -0.89 3.39
N ARG A 115 11.50 -0.11 4.45
CA ARG A 115 12.50 0.65 5.24
C ARG A 115 13.51 -0.23 5.96
N LEU A 116 13.17 -1.48 6.25
CA LEU A 116 14.10 -2.44 6.86
C LEU A 116 15.01 -3.12 5.83
N ILE A 117 14.64 -3.12 4.55
CA ILE A 117 15.38 -3.78 3.48
C ILE A 117 16.27 -2.79 2.70
N TYR A 118 15.89 -1.51 2.68
CA TYR A 118 16.58 -0.41 1.98
C TYR A 118 16.83 0.77 2.91
#